data_AF-A0A355G8I1-F1
#
_entry.id   AF-A0A355G8I1-F1
#
_cell.length_a   1.000
_cell.length_b   1.000
_cell.length_c   1.000
_cell.angle_alpha   90.00
_cell.angle_beta   90.00
_cell.angle_gamma   90.00
#
_symmetry.space_group_name_H-M   'P 1'
#
loop_
_entity.id
_entity.type
_entity.pdbx_description
1 polymer ?
#
loop_
_entity_poly.entity_id
_entity_poly.type
_entity_poly.pdbx_seq_one_letter_code
_entity_poly.pdbx_strand_id
1 'polypeptide(L)' 'VGEGEVGSHRITGNHFVDMARGDGNGFEALRIGTSEFSLKSAHCVVAENLFENCDGEIELISNKS' A
#
# COMPACT_ATOMS: atom_id res chain seq x y z
N VAL A 1 -26.55 4.79 6.00
CA VAL A 1 -25.58 3.73 5.66
C VAL A 1 -24.36 4.04 6.49
N GLY A 2 -24.07 3.20 7.49
CA GLY A 2 -23.05 3.52 8.50
C GLY A 2 -21.69 3.77 7.87
N GLU A 3 -20.97 4.75 8.39
CA GLU A 3 -19.59 5.02 8.03
C GLU A 3 -18.78 3.74 8.35
N GLY A 4 -18.55 2.94 7.32
CA GLY A 4 -17.66 1.78 7.41
C GLY A 4 -16.28 2.26 7.83
N GLU A 5 -15.61 1.48 8.67
CA GLU A 5 -14.32 1.80 9.29
C GLU A 5 -13.36 2.46 8.30
N VAL A 6 -13.04 3.74 8.55
CA VAL A 6 -12.11 4.51 7.74
C VAL A 6 -10.71 4.10 8.12
N GLY A 7 -9.88 3.68 7.15
CA GLY A 7 -8.52 3.21 7.40
C GLY A 7 -7.74 4.14 8.33
N SER A 8 -7.62 5.42 7.99
CA SER A 8 -6.98 6.49 8.78
C SER A 8 -5.59 6.14 9.35
N HIS A 9 -4.91 5.16 8.75
CA HIS A 9 -3.64 4.65 9.23
C HIS A 9 -2.50 5.59 8.86
N ARG A 10 -1.44 5.62 9.68
CA ARG A 10 -0.18 6.30 9.35
C ARG A 10 0.92 5.27 9.23
N ILE A 11 1.47 5.14 8.03
CA ILE A 11 2.62 4.28 7.72
C ILE A 11 3.80 5.23 7.52
N THR A 12 4.58 5.44 8.58
CA THR A 12 5.67 6.43 8.58
C THR A 12 6.93 5.93 9.27
N GLY A 13 8.10 6.35 8.78
CA GLY A 13 9.39 6.03 9.37
C GLY A 13 9.83 4.57 9.20
N ASN A 14 9.26 3.86 8.24
CA ASN A 14 9.58 2.45 7.97
C ASN A 14 10.69 2.32 6.91
N HIS A 15 11.43 1.23 6.98
CA HIS A 15 12.37 0.81 5.94
C HIS A 15 11.89 -0.52 5.36
N PHE A 16 11.39 -0.47 4.12
CA PHE A 16 11.07 -1.64 3.31
C PHE A 16 12.29 -1.97 2.48
N VAL A 17 12.79 -3.21 2.61
CA VAL A 17 14.06 -3.61 1.99
C VAL A 17 14.01 -5.03 1.47
N ASP A 18 14.72 -5.28 0.36
CA ASP A 18 14.97 -6.60 -0.24
C ASP A 18 13.70 -7.42 -0.56
N MET A 19 12.66 -6.76 -1.08
CA MET A 19 11.51 -7.46 -1.67
C MET A 19 11.91 -7.96 -3.07
N ALA A 20 12.28 -9.24 -3.15
CA ALA A 20 12.65 -9.89 -4.40
C ALA A 20 11.48 -9.94 -5.40
N ARG A 21 11.83 -9.92 -6.69
CA ARG A 21 10.87 -10.00 -7.79
C ARG A 21 9.99 -11.25 -7.69
N GLY A 22 8.68 -11.02 -7.65
CA GLY A 22 7.67 -12.07 -7.70
C GLY A 22 7.45 -12.62 -9.10
N ASP A 23 6.59 -13.63 -9.18
CA ASP A 23 6.23 -14.32 -10.43
C ASP A 23 4.94 -13.77 -11.08
N GLY A 24 4.53 -12.55 -10.70
CA GLY A 24 3.35 -11.91 -11.25
C GLY A 24 2.86 -10.71 -10.44
N ASN A 25 1.54 -10.53 -10.41
CA ASN A 25 0.85 -9.50 -9.64
C ASN A 25 0.67 -9.92 -8.17
N GLY A 26 0.60 -8.98 -7.23
CA GLY A 26 0.37 -9.21 -5.80
C GLY A 26 1.61 -9.15 -4.91
N PHE A 27 2.71 -8.59 -5.41
CA PHE A 27 4.01 -8.42 -4.75
C PHE A 27 4.34 -6.95 -4.46
N GLU A 28 3.33 -6.07 -4.33
CA GLU A 28 3.55 -4.68 -3.94
C GLU A 28 4.14 -4.58 -2.53
N ALA A 29 5.03 -3.61 -2.30
CA ALA A 29 5.56 -3.37 -0.95
C ALA A 29 4.50 -2.80 0.00
N LEU A 30 3.48 -2.12 -0.54
CA LEU A 30 2.36 -1.60 0.23
C LEU A 30 1.09 -1.55 -0.62
N ARG A 31 -0.03 -2.02 -0.07
CA ARG A 31 -1.37 -1.83 -0.66
C ARG A 31 -2.31 -1.14 0.31
N ILE A 32 -3.04 -0.13 -0.17
CA ILE A 32 -4.11 0.56 0.58
C ILE A 32 -5.43 0.34 -0.16
N GLY A 33 -6.35 -0.41 0.45
CA GLY A 33 -7.62 -0.75 -0.17
C GLY A 33 -7.53 -1.87 -1.22
N THR A 34 -8.65 -2.11 -1.89
CA THR A 34 -8.79 -3.09 -2.98
C THR A 34 -9.76 -2.53 -4.02
N SER A 35 -9.98 -3.24 -5.14
CA SER A 35 -10.97 -2.82 -6.14
C SER A 35 -12.37 -2.59 -5.54
N GLU A 36 -12.76 -3.36 -4.52
CA GLU A 36 -14.03 -3.24 -3.81
C GLU A 36 -14.16 -1.92 -3.02
N PHE A 37 -13.04 -1.38 -2.54
CA PHE A 37 -12.98 -0.17 -1.72
C PHE A 37 -12.46 1.05 -2.49
N SER A 38 -12.19 0.92 -3.79
CA SER A 38 -11.60 1.97 -4.63
C SER A 38 -12.40 3.26 -4.76
N LEU A 39 -13.68 3.25 -4.37
CA LEU A 39 -14.55 4.43 -4.36
C LEU A 39 -14.76 5.00 -2.94
N LYS A 40 -13.98 4.52 -1.95
CA LYS A 40 -14.08 4.90 -0.55
C LYS A 40 -12.73 5.38 -0.04
N SER A 41 -12.67 6.66 0.35
CA SER A 41 -11.43 7.25 0.84
C SER A 41 -10.94 6.56 2.12
N ALA A 42 -9.74 5.98 2.09
CA ALA A 42 -9.14 5.34 3.26
C ALA A 42 -8.53 6.34 4.25
N HIS A 43 -8.25 7.59 3.83
CA HIS A 43 -7.60 8.61 4.67
C HIS A 43 -6.26 8.19 5.30
N CYS A 44 -5.56 7.23 4.69
CA CYS A 44 -4.23 6.80 5.13
C CYS A 44 -3.14 7.83 4.76
N VAL A 45 -2.12 7.94 5.60
CA VAL A 45 -0.91 8.73 5.34
C VAL A 45 0.26 7.77 5.18
N VAL A 46 0.96 7.84 4.05
CA VAL A 46 2.23 7.15 3.79
C VAL A 46 3.29 8.23 3.61
N ALA A 47 4.17 8.40 4.59
CA ALA A 47 5.15 9.47 4.57
C ALA A 47 6.47 9.02 5.19
N GLU A 48 7.60 9.53 4.72
CA GLU A 48 8.91 9.31 5.35
C GLU A 48 9.28 7.82 5.49
N ASN A 49 8.90 6.99 4.52
CA ASN A 49 9.36 5.60 4.44
C ASN A 49 10.48 5.49 3.40
N LEU A 50 11.47 4.66 3.70
CA LEU A 50 12.51 4.26 2.76
C LEU A 50 12.12 2.94 2.10
N PHE A 51 12.11 2.91 0.77
CA PHE A 51 11.97 1.70 -0.03
C PHE A 51 13.28 1.46 -0.77
N GLU A 52 13.95 0.36 -0.46
CA GLU A 52 15.27 0.01 -1.02
C GLU A 52 15.19 -1.41 -1.58
N ASN A 53 15.66 -1.64 -2.81
CA ASN A 53 15.61 -2.95 -3.47
C ASN A 53 14.24 -3.64 -3.38
N CYS A 54 13.17 -2.86 -3.56
CA CYS A 54 11.80 -3.36 -3.53
C CYS A 54 11.31 -3.62 -4.96
N ASP A 55 11.66 -4.78 -5.51
CA ASP A 55 11.47 -5.14 -6.91
C ASP A 55 10.37 -6.19 -7.13
N GLY A 56 9.49 -6.36 -6.13
CA GLY A 56 8.44 -7.39 -6.09
C GLY A 56 7.58 -7.43 -7.35
N GLU A 57 7.05 -6.29 -7.77
CA GLU A 57 6.32 -6.13 -9.04
C GLU A 57 6.34 -4.69 -9.55
N ILE A 58 5.52 -4.39 -10.56
CA ILE A 58 5.44 -3.05 -11.18
C ILE A 58 4.87 -1.98 -10.24
N GLU A 59 3.97 -2.37 -9.34
CA GLU A 59 3.38 -1.50 -8.33
C GLU A 59 4.22 -1.56 -7.04
N LEU A 60 5.10 -0.58 -6.80
CA LEU A 60 5.81 -0.50 -5.51
C LEU A 60 4.81 -0.22 -4.35
N ILE A 61 3.92 0.74 -4.56
CA ILE A 61 2.80 1.06 -3.69
C ILE A 61 1.54 1.03 -4.55
N SER A 62 0.55 0.22 -4.19
CA SER A 62 -0.75 0.18 -4.86
C SER A 62 -1.84 0.80 -3.99
N ASN A 63 -2.25 2.03 -4.34
CA ASN A 63 -3.36 2.72 -3.69
C ASN A 63 -4.66 2.47 -4.47
N LYS A 64 -5.63 1.81 -3.82
CA LYS A 64 -6.95 1.43 -4.33
C LYS A 64 -8.05 1.85 -3.35
N SER A 65 -8.03 3.10 -2.87
CA SER A 65 -9.05 3.71 -2.00
C SER A 65 -9.42 5.12 -2.42
#